data_AF-A0A256ZHI3-F1
#
_entry.id   AF-A0A256ZHI3-F1
#
_cell.length_a   1.000
_cell.length_b   1.000
_cell.length_c   1.000
_cell.angle_alpha   90.00
_cell.angle_beta   90.00
_cell.angle_gamma   90.00
#
_symmetry.space_group_name_H-M   'P 1'
#
loop_
_entity.id
_entity.type
_entity.pdbx_description
1 polymer ?
#
loop_
_entity_poly.entity_id
_entity_poly.type
_entity_poly.pdbx_seq_one_letter_code
_entity_poly.pdbx_strand_id
1 'polypeptide(L)'
;MIFRKRPDRALLRREVARIIYDLKHLHRRVVTYIARLERIISHYEGILKYESNQSRKNNYLTTINIYKAALKRLKAVDVILEYLTMKIETLSLLELGGREVALIKEVLPDVRKLVEGLPDISLIVEDLLERSSDLIS
;
A
#
# COMPACT_ATOMS: atom_id res chain seq x y z
N MET A 1 -38.37 8.36 18.79
CA MET A 1 -37.17 9.20 18.96
C MET A 1 -35.95 8.28 19.05
N ILE A 2 -35.15 8.19 17.99
CA ILE A 2 -33.92 7.39 18.00
C ILE A 2 -32.79 8.31 18.47
N PHE A 3 -32.40 8.18 19.74
CA PHE A 3 -31.17 8.78 20.23
C PHE A 3 -30.00 8.10 19.51
N ARG A 4 -29.45 8.74 18.47
CA ARG A 4 -28.12 8.41 17.96
C ARG A 4 -27.13 8.67 19.11
N LYS A 5 -26.74 7.60 19.82
CA LYS A 5 -25.63 7.64 20.77
C LYS A 5 -24.43 8.22 20.01
N ARG A 6 -23.91 9.36 20.48
CA ARG A 6 -22.63 9.87 19.96
C ARG A 6 -21.60 8.74 20.10
N PRO A 7 -20.83 8.42 19.05
CA PRO A 7 -19.81 7.40 19.14
C PRO A 7 -18.86 7.74 20.29
N ASP A 8 -18.56 6.74 21.10
CA ASP A 8 -17.64 6.88 22.22
C ASP A 8 -16.28 7.33 21.68
N ARG A 9 -15.79 8.48 22.16
CA ARG A 9 -14.51 9.05 21.71
C ARG A 9 -13.35 8.07 21.91
N ALA A 10 -13.43 7.20 22.92
CA ALA A 10 -12.43 6.17 23.15
C ALA A 10 -12.45 5.09 22.06
N LEU A 11 -13.66 4.71 21.60
CA LEU A 11 -13.85 3.73 20.53
C LEU A 11 -13.34 4.27 19.19
N LEU A 12 -13.66 5.52 18.85
CA LEU A 12 -13.14 6.17 17.64
C LEU A 12 -11.61 6.23 17.62
N ARG A 13 -10.98 6.65 18.72
CA ARG A 13 -9.50 6.67 18.81
C ARG A 13 -8.90 5.29 18.61
N ARG A 14 -9.53 4.25 19.15
CA ARG A 14 -9.07 2.86 19.01
C ARG A 14 -9.15 2.39 17.56
N GLU A 15 -10.23 2.70 16.85
CA GLU A 15 -10.35 2.31 15.44
C GLU A 15 -9.38 3.10 14.55
N VAL A 16 -9.19 4.40 14.79
CA VAL A 16 -8.15 5.18 14.09
C VAL A 16 -6.77 4.58 14.33
N ALA A 17 -6.43 4.21 15.57
CA ALA A 17 -5.16 3.56 15.88
C ALA A 17 -4.98 2.22 15.16
N ARG A 18 -6.05 1.43 14.99
CA ARG A 18 -6.03 0.19 14.19
C ARG A 18 -5.77 0.46 12.72
N ILE A 19 -6.45 1.44 12.12
CA ILE A 19 -6.21 1.80 10.71
C ILE A 19 -4.76 2.26 10.50
N ILE A 20 -4.21 3.06 11.43
CA ILE A 20 -2.81 3.49 11.39
C ILE A 20 -1.87 2.28 11.45
N TYR A 21 -2.14 1.33 12.34
CA TYR A 21 -1.37 0.11 12.45
C TYR A 21 -1.37 -0.68 11.14
N ASP A 22 -2.54 -0.85 10.53
CA ASP A 22 -2.69 -1.59 9.27
C ASP A 22 -2.03 -0.88 8.09
N LEU A 23 -2.08 0.45 8.04
CA LEU A 23 -1.35 1.25 7.05
C LEU A 23 0.16 1.03 7.16
N LYS A 24 0.71 1.05 8.37
CA LYS A 24 2.13 0.75 8.61
C LYS A 24 2.48 -0.69 8.24
N HIS A 25 1.57 -1.62 8.51
CA HIS A 25 1.75 -3.03 8.13
C HIS A 25 1.77 -3.19 6.61
N LEU A 26 0.83 -2.56 5.90
CA LEU A 26 0.76 -2.50 4.44
C LEU A 26 2.06 -1.92 3.86
N HIS A 27 2.52 -0.79 4.39
CA HIS A 27 3.75 -0.13 3.96
C HIS A 27 4.96 -1.07 4.08
N ARG A 28 5.11 -1.73 5.23
CA ARG A 28 6.19 -2.72 5.44
C ARG A 28 6.12 -3.88 4.45
N ARG A 29 4.92 -4.37 4.12
CA ARG A 29 4.76 -5.42 3.09
C ARG A 29 5.20 -4.91 1.74
N VAL A 30 4.77 -3.72 1.32
CA VAL A 30 5.17 -3.09 0.05
C VAL A 30 6.71 -3.01 -0.07
N VAL A 31 7.39 -2.51 0.96
CA VAL A 31 8.88 -2.45 1.01
C VAL A 31 9.50 -3.85 0.83
N THR A 32 8.92 -4.86 1.48
CA THR A 32 9.40 -6.24 1.37
C THR A 32 9.22 -6.79 -0.04
N TYR A 33 8.10 -6.49 -0.71
CA TYR A 33 7.86 -6.89 -2.10
C TYR A 33 8.81 -6.17 -3.07
N ILE A 34 9.08 -4.89 -2.86
CA ILE A 34 10.07 -4.11 -3.63
C ILE A 34 11.43 -4.82 -3.60
N ALA A 35 11.94 -5.10 -2.40
CA ALA A 35 13.24 -5.77 -2.23
C ALA A 35 13.26 -7.17 -2.87
N ARG A 36 12.14 -7.89 -2.82
CA ARG A 36 12.01 -9.21 -3.49
C ARG A 36 12.04 -9.08 -5.01
N LEU A 37 11.32 -8.13 -5.59
CA LEU A 37 11.32 -7.89 -7.03
C LEU A 37 12.69 -7.44 -7.53
N GLU A 38 13.36 -6.54 -6.81
CA GLU A 38 14.72 -6.10 -7.15
C GLU A 38 15.69 -7.28 -7.20
N ARG A 39 15.64 -8.17 -6.19
CA ARG A 39 16.45 -9.40 -6.18
C ARG A 39 16.16 -10.31 -7.38
N ILE A 40 14.88 -10.52 -7.71
CA ILE A 40 14.47 -11.35 -8.85
C ILE A 40 14.96 -10.74 -10.16
N ILE A 41 14.81 -9.42 -10.35
CA ILE A 41 15.28 -8.70 -11.53
C ILE A 41 16.79 -8.86 -11.67
N SER A 42 17.56 -8.60 -10.61
CA SER A 42 19.02 -8.74 -10.64
C SER A 42 19.46 -10.17 -10.95
N HIS A 43 18.74 -11.18 -10.46
CA HIS A 43 19.01 -12.58 -10.79
C HIS A 43 18.84 -12.86 -12.29
N TYR A 44 17.72 -12.45 -12.89
CA TYR A 44 17.49 -12.62 -14.33
C TYR A 44 18.44 -11.79 -15.19
N GLU A 45 18.78 -10.57 -14.77
CA GLU A 45 19.81 -9.75 -15.43
C GLU A 45 21.19 -10.42 -15.39
N GLY A 46 21.51 -11.11 -14.29
CA GLY A 46 22.72 -11.93 -14.17
C GLY A 46 22.75 -13.09 -15.16
N ILE A 47 21.65 -13.84 -15.27
CA ILE A 47 21.52 -14.95 -16.24
C ILE A 47 21.62 -14.44 -17.68
N LEU A 48 20.95 -13.32 -17.99
CA LEU A 48 20.88 -12.76 -19.33
C LEU A 48 22.26 -12.42 -19.92
N LYS A 49 23.23 -12.03 -19.08
CA LYS A 49 24.60 -11.70 -19.50
C LYS A 49 25.32 -12.88 -20.15
N TYR A 50 25.02 -14.10 -19.74
CA TYR A 50 25.71 -15.32 -20.18
C TYR A 50 24.84 -16.20 -21.08
N GLU A 51 23.57 -15.88 -21.24
CA GLU A 51 22.68 -16.61 -22.14
C GLU A 51 23.16 -16.42 -23.59
N SER A 52 23.19 -17.49 -24.37
CA SER A 52 23.59 -17.48 -25.78
C SER A 52 22.38 -17.70 -26.70
N ASN A 53 21.33 -18.35 -26.19
CA ASN A 53 20.12 -18.63 -26.95
C ASN A 53 19.21 -17.40 -27.05
N GLN A 54 19.00 -16.92 -28.28
CA GLN A 54 18.21 -15.71 -28.54
C GLN A 54 16.75 -15.82 -28.08
N SER A 55 16.12 -16.99 -28.22
CA SER A 55 14.74 -17.21 -27.77
C SER A 55 14.65 -17.08 -26.25
N ARG A 56 15.58 -17.69 -25.51
CA ARG A 56 15.65 -17.56 -24.04
C ARG A 56 15.95 -16.14 -23.59
N LYS A 57 16.85 -15.41 -24.27
CA LYS A 57 17.10 -13.99 -23.99
C LYS A 57 15.83 -13.16 -24.07
N ASN A 58 15.05 -13.32 -25.14
CA ASN A 58 13.81 -12.59 -25.33
C ASN A 58 12.79 -12.90 -24.22
N ASN A 59 12.70 -14.15 -23.79
CA ASN A 59 11.85 -14.55 -22.68
C ASN A 59 12.28 -13.89 -21.36
N TYR A 60 13.58 -13.93 -21.04
CA TYR A 60 14.09 -13.26 -19.83
C TYR A 60 13.89 -11.75 -19.86
N LEU A 61 14.12 -11.09 -21.01
CA LEU A 61 13.86 -9.67 -21.18
C LEU A 61 12.38 -9.33 -20.94
N THR A 62 11.47 -10.13 -21.48
CA THR A 62 10.03 -9.97 -21.28
C THR A 62 9.67 -10.09 -19.79
N THR A 63 10.18 -11.11 -19.12
CA THR A 63 9.99 -11.33 -17.68
C THR A 63 10.55 -10.18 -16.83
N ILE A 64 11.77 -9.71 -17.14
CA ILE A 64 12.39 -8.56 -16.47
C ILE A 64 11.53 -7.31 -16.65
N ASN A 65 11.00 -7.06 -17.84
CA ASN A 65 10.17 -5.89 -18.11
C ASN A 65 8.86 -5.93 -17.32
N ILE A 66 8.22 -7.09 -17.19
CA ILE A 66 7.03 -7.28 -16.34
C ILE A 66 7.36 -6.95 -14.88
N TYR A 67 8.47 -7.48 -14.35
CA TYR A 67 8.86 -7.20 -12.97
C TYR A 67 9.26 -5.73 -12.75
N LYS A 68 9.93 -5.08 -13.73
CA LYS A 68 10.24 -3.65 -13.66
C LYS A 68 8.98 -2.79 -13.67
N ALA A 69 7.96 -3.15 -14.45
CA ALA A 69 6.67 -2.45 -14.44
C ALA A 69 5.94 -2.60 -13.10
N ALA A 70 5.94 -3.80 -12.50
CA ALA A 70 5.41 -4.02 -11.16
C ALA A 70 6.18 -3.24 -10.08
N LEU A 71 7.52 -3.27 -10.14
CA LEU A 71 8.40 -2.53 -9.23
C LEU A 71 8.14 -1.02 -9.28
N LYS A 72 7.95 -0.45 -10.46
CA LYS A 72 7.63 0.98 -10.62
C LYS A 72 6.33 1.35 -9.91
N ARG A 73 5.27 0.54 -10.06
CA ARG A 73 3.99 0.75 -9.36
C ARG A 73 4.15 0.64 -7.85
N LEU A 74 4.86 -0.37 -7.37
CA LEU A 74 5.10 -0.55 -5.94
C LEU A 74 5.94 0.58 -5.32
N LYS A 75 6.94 1.12 -6.03
CA LYS A 75 7.69 2.29 -5.55
C LYS A 75 6.82 3.55 -5.46
N ALA A 76 5.85 3.72 -6.35
CA ALA A 76 4.88 4.81 -6.21
C ALA A 76 4.00 4.61 -4.95
N VAL A 77 3.54 3.38 -4.71
CA VAL A 77 2.78 3.04 -3.50
C VAL A 77 3.58 3.28 -2.23
N ASP A 78 4.86 2.89 -2.22
CA ASP A 78 5.77 3.10 -1.09
C ASP A 78 5.83 4.58 -0.67
N VAL A 79 6.08 5.48 -1.64
CA VAL A 79 6.12 6.94 -1.41
C VAL A 79 4.77 7.46 -0.92
N ILE A 80 3.67 6.99 -1.51
CA ILE A 80 2.32 7.41 -1.12
C ILE A 80 2.02 6.99 0.33
N LEU A 81 2.36 5.76 0.72
CA LEU A 81 2.12 5.24 2.06
C LEU A 81 3.03 5.90 3.10
N GLU A 82 4.27 6.19 2.75
CA GLU A 82 5.19 6.96 3.61
C GLU A 82 4.64 8.36 3.88
N TYR A 83 4.24 9.08 2.82
CA TYR A 83 3.62 10.39 2.93
C TYR A 83 2.34 10.35 3.78
N LEU A 84 1.46 9.39 3.51
CA LEU A 84 0.20 9.23 4.24
C LEU A 84 0.45 8.97 5.73
N THR A 85 1.38 8.07 6.05
CA THR A 85 1.73 7.73 7.43
C THR A 85 2.28 8.94 8.17
N MET A 86 3.23 9.68 7.57
CA MET A 86 3.81 10.88 8.15
C MET A 86 2.74 11.97 8.40
N LYS A 87 1.82 12.15 7.44
CA LYS A 87 0.72 13.12 7.59
C LYS A 87 -0.24 12.73 8.70
N ILE A 88 -0.62 11.46 8.79
CA ILE A 88 -1.51 10.98 9.85
C ILE A 88 -0.86 11.15 11.22
N GLU A 89 0.41 10.76 11.38
CA GLU A 89 1.13 10.96 12.64
C GLU A 89 1.18 12.44 13.05
N THR A 90 1.41 13.32 12.08
CA THR A 90 1.37 14.77 12.31
C THR A 90 -0.02 15.24 12.77
N LEU A 91 -1.09 14.76 12.12
CA LEU A 91 -2.46 15.13 12.49
C LEU A 91 -2.86 14.57 13.87
N SER A 92 -2.39 13.37 14.22
CA SER A 92 -2.60 12.75 15.53
C SER A 92 -1.94 13.55 16.65
N LEU A 93 -0.72 14.05 16.42
CA LEU A 93 -0.03 14.94 17.36
C LEU A 93 -0.78 16.26 17.59
N LEU A 94 -1.51 16.74 16.59
CA LEU A 94 -2.31 17.96 16.66
C LEU A 94 -3.74 17.73 17.21
N GLU A 95 -4.05 16.51 17.65
CA GLU A 95 -5.37 16.08 18.12
C GLU A 95 -6.53 16.33 17.12
N LEU A 96 -6.22 16.38 15.82
CA LEU A 96 -7.18 16.63 14.74
C LEU A 96 -7.89 15.35 14.28
N GLY A 97 -8.49 14.64 15.25
CA GLY A 97 -9.01 13.25 15.18
C GLY A 97 -10.11 12.90 14.16
N GLY A 98 -10.32 13.72 13.13
CA GLY A 98 -11.22 13.43 12.00
C GLY A 98 -10.60 13.69 10.62
N ARG A 99 -9.49 14.44 10.56
CA ARG A 99 -8.80 14.73 9.28
C ARG A 99 -7.96 13.55 8.80
N GLU A 100 -7.52 12.70 9.71
CA GLU A 100 -6.72 11.51 9.40
C GLU A 100 -7.55 10.54 8.55
N VAL A 101 -8.78 10.25 8.97
CA VAL A 101 -9.67 9.32 8.25
C VAL A 101 -10.06 9.86 6.87
N ALA A 102 -10.27 11.17 6.74
CA ALA A 102 -10.55 11.81 5.46
C ALA A 102 -9.36 11.67 4.48
N LEU A 103 -8.13 11.91 4.97
CA LEU A 103 -6.92 11.77 4.15
C LEU A 103 -6.71 10.31 3.71
N ILE A 104 -6.98 9.35 4.59
CA ILE A 104 -6.89 7.91 4.28
C ILE A 104 -7.86 7.55 3.15
N LYS A 105 -9.10 8.01 3.22
CA LYS A 105 -10.12 7.80 2.19
C LYS A 105 -9.78 8.43 0.84
N GLU A 106 -9.11 9.56 0.85
CA GLU A 106 -8.69 10.24 -0.38
C GLU A 106 -7.57 9.47 -1.09
N VAL A 107 -6.63 8.93 -0.32
CA VAL A 107 -5.39 8.33 -0.86
C VAL A 107 -5.52 6.84 -1.20
N LEU A 108 -6.22 6.06 -0.37
CA LEU A 108 -6.31 4.61 -0.54
C LEU A 108 -6.91 4.13 -1.89
N PRO A 109 -7.87 4.83 -2.53
CA PRO A 109 -8.39 4.43 -3.84
C PRO A 109 -7.32 4.43 -4.93
N ASP A 110 -6.37 5.36 -4.87
CA ASP A 110 -5.27 5.41 -5.84
C ASP A 110 -4.20 4.35 -5.53
N VAL A 111 -3.95 4.07 -4.24
CA VAL A 111 -3.13 2.92 -3.83
C VAL A 111 -3.72 1.62 -4.39
N ARG A 112 -5.05 1.42 -4.29
CA ARG A 112 -5.75 0.24 -4.81
C ARG A 112 -5.48 0.02 -6.30
N LYS A 113 -5.64 1.07 -7.12
CA LYS A 113 -5.37 1.00 -8.57
C LYS A 113 -3.93 0.61 -8.88
N LEU A 114 -2.97 1.09 -8.08
CA LEU A 114 -1.55 0.81 -8.30
C LEU A 114 -1.16 -0.62 -7.92
N VAL A 115 -1.84 -1.22 -6.95
CA VAL A 115 -1.57 -2.59 -6.48
C VAL A 115 -2.43 -3.65 -7.17
N GLU A 116 -3.29 -3.25 -8.12
CA GLU A 116 -4.14 -4.17 -8.86
C GLU A 116 -3.33 -5.29 -9.54
N GLY A 117 -3.77 -6.53 -9.32
CA GLY A 117 -3.05 -7.75 -9.74
C GLY A 117 -2.02 -8.27 -8.72
N LEU A 118 -1.86 -7.61 -7.56
CA LEU A 118 -1.10 -8.12 -6.41
C LEU A 118 -2.09 -8.52 -5.30
N PRO A 119 -2.58 -9.78 -5.29
CA PRO A 119 -3.73 -10.19 -4.47
C PRO A 119 -3.49 -9.93 -2.98
N ASP A 120 -2.29 -10.24 -2.49
CA ASP A 120 -1.93 -10.09 -1.08
C ASP A 120 -1.96 -8.64 -0.58
N ILE A 121 -1.65 -7.68 -1.46
CA ILE A 121 -1.60 -6.24 -1.13
C ILE A 121 -2.97 -5.61 -1.39
N SER A 122 -3.62 -6.01 -2.48
CA SER A 122 -4.95 -5.50 -2.87
C SER A 122 -6.00 -5.77 -1.80
N LEU A 123 -6.02 -6.98 -1.23
CA LEU A 123 -6.97 -7.35 -0.18
C LEU A 123 -6.83 -6.48 1.07
N ILE A 124 -5.60 -6.19 1.51
CA ILE A 124 -5.36 -5.30 2.67
C ILE A 124 -5.87 -3.88 2.38
N VAL A 125 -5.65 -3.38 1.16
CA VAL A 125 -6.09 -2.04 0.77
C VAL A 125 -7.61 -1.95 0.72
N GLU A 126 -8.29 -3.01 0.25
CA GLU A 126 -9.75 -3.09 0.24
C GLU A 126 -10.32 -3.12 1.67
N ASP A 127 -9.77 -3.94 2.55
CA ASP A 127 -10.17 -3.98 3.97
C ASP A 127 -9.97 -2.62 4.66
N LEU A 128 -8.92 -1.87 4.30
CA LEU A 128 -8.67 -0.53 4.83
C LEU A 128 -9.66 0.51 4.27
N LEU A 129 -10.04 0.40 3.00
CA LEU A 129 -11.05 1.27 2.37
C LEU A 129 -12.43 1.09 3.00
N GLU A 130 -12.83 -0.15 3.25
CA GLU A 130 -14.11 -0.47 3.88
C GLU A 130 -14.15 0.10 5.32
N ARG A 131 -13.13 -0.20 6.12
CA ARG A 131 -13.07 0.26 7.52
C ARG A 131 -12.94 1.77 7.67
N SER A 132 -12.17 2.44 6.80
CA SER A 132 -12.13 3.91 6.79
C SER A 132 -13.47 4.53 6.37
N SER A 133 -14.30 3.77 5.64
CA SER A 133 -15.66 4.16 5.27
C SER A 133 -16.64 4.10 6.41
N ASP A 134 -16.57 3.05 7.23
CA ASP A 134 -17.43 2.87 8.38
C ASP A 134 -17.20 3.93 9.48
N LEU A 135 -16.00 4.50 9.58
CA LEU A 135 -15.67 5.47 10.64
C LEU A 135 -16.22 6.89 10.45
N ILE A 136 -16.62 7.27 9.23
CA ILE A 136 -17.18 8.60 8.94
C ILE A 136 -18.72 8.53 8.77
N SER A 137 -19.28 7.33 8.70
CA SER A 137 -20.71 7.06 8.50
C SER A 137 -21.55 7.26 9.77
#